data_AF-D8M7G0-F1
#
_entry.id   AF-D8M7G0-F1
#
_cell.length_a   1.000
_cell.length_b   1.000
_cell.length_c   1.000
_cell.angle_alpha   90.00
_cell.angle_beta   90.00
_cell.angle_gamma   90.00
#
_symmetry.space_group_name_H-M   'P 1'
#
loop_
_entity.id
_entity.type
_entity.pdbx_description
1 polymer ?
#
loop_
_entity_poly.entity_id
_entity_poly.type
_entity_poly.pdbx_seq_one_letter_code
_entity_poly.pdbx_strand_id
1 'polypeptide(L)'
;MLADSFSHKDHDHGCNEESNEEHLDGVKEEVVVNITEMSIKKLRSSVYGLCLHSLFDGLVVGSSVISANVDVIQTIFWAILLHKISAALGVGIFIRQLHISYKQALRYICWFSAATPLSTIFSSILVLFSSSYIPSSLLGYAFAFSAGTFLHVSLMHILPSIGSHVGFVQVGFILIGVLIPYLLFTEHSH
;
A
#
# COMPACT_ATOMS: atom_id res chain seq x y z
N MET A 1 -45.53 63.90 -41.62
CA MET A 1 -45.33 63.11 -42.85
C MET A 1 -45.00 61.68 -42.41
N LEU A 2 -46.03 60.81 -42.42
CA LEU A 2 -46.09 59.48 -43.06
C LEU A 2 -45.28 58.40 -42.30
N ALA A 3 -45.87 57.42 -41.59
CA ALA A 3 -46.68 56.26 -42.04
C ALA A 3 -45.94 55.48 -43.17
N ASP A 4 -45.72 54.17 -43.20
CA ASP A 4 -46.38 52.97 -42.68
C ASP A 4 -45.39 51.77 -42.85
N SER A 5 -45.37 50.76 -41.97
CA SER A 5 -45.97 49.40 -42.12
C SER A 5 -45.39 48.49 -43.21
N PHE A 6 -44.90 47.29 -42.81
CA PHE A 6 -44.98 45.95 -43.47
C PHE A 6 -44.10 44.97 -42.62
N SER A 7 -44.58 44.04 -41.79
CA SER A 7 -45.38 42.80 -42.01
C SER A 7 -44.67 41.67 -42.78
N HIS A 8 -44.12 40.68 -42.05
CA HIS A 8 -44.15 39.20 -42.25
C HIS A 8 -43.11 38.56 -41.30
N LYS A 9 -43.42 37.75 -40.28
CA LYS A 9 -44.08 36.42 -40.16
C LYS A 9 -43.18 35.24 -40.57
N ASP A 10 -42.77 34.50 -39.51
CA ASP A 10 -42.30 33.11 -39.36
C ASP A 10 -41.08 32.61 -40.18
N HIS A 11 -40.10 32.02 -39.49
CA HIS A 11 -39.69 30.62 -39.70
C HIS A 11 -38.62 30.19 -38.68
N ASP A 12 -38.98 29.12 -37.98
CA ASP A 12 -38.22 28.31 -37.04
C ASP A 12 -37.01 27.66 -37.75
N HIS A 13 -35.81 27.80 -37.19
CA HIS A 13 -34.67 26.94 -37.50
C HIS A 13 -33.81 26.78 -36.25
N GLY A 14 -34.05 25.67 -35.55
CA GLY A 14 -33.09 25.09 -34.62
C GLY A 14 -31.76 24.84 -35.33
N CYS A 15 -30.70 25.43 -34.80
CA CYS A 15 -29.33 25.06 -35.15
C CYS A 15 -28.88 23.98 -34.16
N ASN A 16 -28.78 22.77 -34.71
CA ASN A 16 -28.10 21.59 -34.20
C ASN A 16 -26.89 21.90 -33.28
N GLU A 17 -27.04 21.59 -31.99
CA GLU A 17 -25.94 21.17 -31.11
C GLU A 17 -25.99 19.64 -30.98
N GLU A 18 -25.71 18.92 -32.06
CA GLU A 18 -25.55 17.46 -32.03
C GLU A 18 -24.43 17.11 -33.00
N SER A 19 -23.22 16.87 -32.47
CA SER A 19 -22.14 16.07 -33.08
C SER A 19 -20.79 16.17 -32.37
N ASN A 20 -20.65 16.91 -31.26
CA ASN A 20 -19.36 16.99 -30.54
C ASN A 20 -19.30 16.19 -29.23
N GLU A 21 -20.39 15.51 -28.82
CA GLU A 21 -20.40 14.74 -27.56
C GLU A 21 -19.88 13.30 -27.73
N GLU A 22 -20.13 12.65 -28.87
CA GLU A 22 -19.71 11.25 -29.09
C GLU A 22 -18.17 11.06 -29.18
N HIS A 23 -17.41 12.09 -29.58
CA HIS A 23 -15.94 12.02 -29.61
C HIS A 23 -15.31 12.32 -28.24
N LEU A 24 -15.95 13.15 -27.42
CA LEU A 24 -15.48 13.49 -26.08
C LEU A 24 -15.74 12.38 -25.06
N ASP A 25 -16.82 11.60 -25.25
CA ASP A 25 -17.11 10.46 -24.38
C ASP A 25 -16.13 9.30 -24.60
N GLY A 26 -15.75 9.01 -25.85
CA GLY A 26 -14.70 8.01 -26.13
C GLY A 26 -13.33 8.37 -25.54
N VAL A 27 -12.95 9.65 -25.59
CA VAL A 27 -11.67 10.12 -25.03
C VAL A 27 -11.70 10.18 -23.50
N LYS A 28 -12.82 10.58 -22.89
CA LYS A 28 -12.98 10.55 -21.43
C LYS A 28 -12.98 9.13 -20.90
N GLU A 29 -13.68 8.21 -21.57
CA GLU A 29 -13.75 6.81 -21.18
C GLU A 29 -12.38 6.12 -21.34
N GLU A 30 -11.65 6.38 -22.43
CA GLU A 30 -10.29 5.85 -22.64
C GLU A 30 -9.27 6.40 -21.61
N VAL A 31 -9.30 7.69 -21.31
CA VAL A 31 -8.41 8.32 -20.31
C VAL A 31 -8.72 7.81 -18.89
N VAL A 32 -10.01 7.69 -18.52
CA VAL A 32 -10.43 7.16 -17.23
C VAL A 32 -10.06 5.68 -17.08
N VAL A 33 -10.23 4.87 -18.12
CA VAL A 33 -9.82 3.45 -18.13
C VAL A 33 -8.30 3.33 -17.97
N ASN A 34 -7.50 4.10 -18.71
CA ASN A 34 -6.04 4.07 -18.60
C ASN A 34 -5.53 4.51 -17.21
N ILE A 35 -6.14 5.53 -16.60
CA ILE A 35 -5.80 5.98 -15.23
C ILE A 35 -6.12 4.88 -14.21
N THR A 36 -7.25 4.19 -14.37
CA THR A 36 -7.70 3.13 -13.47
C THR A 36 -6.81 1.88 -13.57
N GLU A 37 -6.48 1.45 -14.79
CA GLU A 37 -5.57 0.33 -15.03
C GLU A 37 -4.16 0.60 -14.50
N MET A 38 -3.63 1.81 -14.71
CA MET A 38 -2.31 2.21 -14.18
C MET A 38 -2.30 2.20 -12.65
N SER A 39 -3.38 2.69 -12.02
CA SER A 39 -3.54 2.71 -10.57
C SER A 39 -3.61 1.30 -9.99
N ILE A 40 -4.39 0.39 -10.60
CA ILE A 40 -4.49 -1.02 -10.21
C ILE A 40 -3.15 -1.73 -10.39
N LYS A 41 -2.41 -1.46 -11.46
CA LYS A 41 -1.08 -2.04 -11.69
C LYS A 41 -0.09 -1.58 -10.61
N LYS A 42 -0.09 -0.29 -10.27
CA LYS A 42 0.68 0.26 -9.14
C LYS A 42 0.31 -0.46 -7.85
N LEU A 43 -0.98 -0.61 -7.58
CA LEU A 43 -1.48 -1.29 -6.38
C LEU A 43 -1.00 -2.73 -6.28
N ARG A 44 -1.12 -3.48 -7.37
CA ARG A 44 -0.69 -4.88 -7.42
C ARG A 44 0.79 -5.02 -7.10
N SER A 45 1.65 -4.23 -7.76
CA SER A 45 3.10 -4.25 -7.50
C SER A 45 3.42 -3.93 -6.04
N SER A 46 2.75 -2.92 -5.48
CA SER A 46 2.88 -2.51 -4.09
C SER A 46 2.50 -3.63 -3.11
N VAL A 47 1.34 -4.26 -3.31
CA VAL A 47 0.86 -5.37 -2.48
C VAL A 47 1.78 -6.58 -2.59
N TYR A 48 2.29 -6.93 -3.77
CA TYR A 48 3.25 -8.03 -3.91
C TYR A 48 4.55 -7.77 -3.14
N GLY A 49 5.10 -6.56 -3.23
CA GLY A 49 6.28 -6.16 -2.45
C GLY A 49 6.04 -6.27 -0.94
N LEU A 50 4.87 -5.82 -0.48
CA LEU A 50 4.45 -5.88 0.92
C LEU A 50 4.16 -7.31 1.41
N CYS A 51 3.66 -8.18 0.52
CA CYS A 51 3.52 -9.59 0.79
C CYS A 51 4.89 -10.25 0.97
N LEU A 52 5.85 -9.96 0.07
CA LEU A 52 7.23 -10.45 0.24
C LEU A 52 7.83 -9.97 1.56
N HIS A 53 7.68 -8.69 1.89
CA HIS A 53 8.11 -8.16 3.18
C HIS A 53 7.50 -8.93 4.35
N SER A 54 6.19 -9.17 4.27
CA SER A 54 5.43 -9.89 5.28
C SER A 54 5.79 -11.37 5.40
N LEU A 55 6.23 -12.01 4.31
CA LEU A 55 6.75 -13.37 4.35
C LEU A 55 8.04 -13.42 5.17
N PHE A 56 8.97 -12.49 4.95
CA PHE A 56 10.23 -12.46 5.72
C PHE A 56 9.99 -12.20 7.21
N ASP A 57 9.08 -11.29 7.57
CA ASP A 57 8.67 -11.09 8.97
C ASP A 57 8.22 -12.43 9.60
N GLY A 58 7.41 -13.20 8.88
CA GLY A 58 6.90 -14.49 9.35
C GLY A 58 7.99 -15.55 9.51
N LEU A 59 8.99 -15.59 8.63
CA LEU A 59 10.13 -16.52 8.72
C LEU A 59 10.93 -16.31 10.02
N VAL A 60 11.02 -15.07 10.48
CA VAL A 60 11.77 -14.77 11.72
C VAL A 60 10.99 -15.12 12.96
N VAL A 61 9.68 -14.85 12.99
CA VAL A 61 8.84 -15.39 14.07
C VAL A 61 8.90 -16.91 14.09
N GLY A 62 8.78 -17.57 12.93
CA GLY A 62 8.74 -19.03 12.89
C GLY A 62 10.08 -19.69 13.20
N SER A 63 11.20 -19.11 12.75
CA SER A 63 12.53 -19.62 13.11
C SER A 63 12.88 -19.40 14.58
N SER A 64 12.32 -18.38 15.24
CA SER A 64 12.56 -18.12 16.66
C SER A 64 12.06 -19.23 17.60
N VAL A 65 11.14 -20.10 17.13
CA VAL A 65 10.57 -21.21 17.91
C VAL A 65 11.64 -22.19 18.40
N ILE A 66 12.77 -22.33 17.70
CA ILE A 66 13.86 -23.21 18.15
C ILE A 66 14.65 -22.67 19.35
N SER A 67 14.56 -21.36 19.61
CA SER A 67 15.33 -20.72 20.69
C SER A 67 14.84 -21.10 22.09
N ALA A 68 13.64 -21.68 22.22
CA ALA A 68 12.95 -22.09 23.45
C ALA A 68 12.85 -21.04 24.58
N ASN A 69 13.33 -19.82 24.35
CA ASN A 69 13.31 -18.71 25.29
C ASN A 69 12.07 -17.84 25.01
N VAL A 70 11.15 -17.82 25.97
CA VAL A 70 9.87 -17.10 25.87
C VAL A 70 10.08 -15.59 25.75
N ASP A 71 11.09 -15.03 26.41
CA ASP A 71 11.37 -13.59 26.39
C ASP A 71 11.81 -13.15 24.98
N VAL A 72 12.61 -13.97 24.30
CA VAL A 72 13.04 -13.72 22.91
C VAL A 72 11.84 -13.76 21.96
N ILE A 73 10.98 -14.77 22.09
CA ILE A 73 9.78 -14.91 21.25
C ILE A 73 8.82 -13.75 21.48
N GLN A 74 8.59 -13.36 22.74
CA GLN A 74 7.73 -12.25 23.11
C GLN A 74 8.26 -10.91 22.58
N THR A 75 9.57 -10.69 22.66
CA THR A 75 10.23 -9.50 22.12
C THR A 75 10.05 -9.42 20.60
N ILE A 76 10.36 -10.49 19.87
CA ILE A 76 10.21 -10.55 18.40
C ILE A 76 8.74 -10.35 18.00
N PHE A 77 7.81 -10.96 18.75
CA PHE A 77 6.38 -10.83 18.51
C PHE A 77 5.91 -9.37 18.61
N TRP A 78 6.22 -8.68 19.71
CA TRP A 78 5.83 -7.28 19.87
C TRP A 78 6.49 -6.37 18.84
N ALA A 79 7.74 -6.65 18.45
CA ALA A 79 8.47 -5.86 17.46
C ALA A 79 7.77 -5.89 16.11
N ILE A 80 7.45 -7.10 15.68
CA ILE A 80 6.78 -7.32 14.40
C ILE A 80 5.33 -6.82 14.48
N LEU A 81 4.64 -6.98 15.60
CA LEU A 81 3.26 -6.50 15.75
C LEU A 81 3.17 -4.97 15.60
N LEU A 82 4.04 -4.21 16.25
CA LEU A 82 4.06 -2.74 16.12
C LEU A 82 4.40 -2.30 14.70
N HIS A 83 5.36 -2.97 14.05
CA HIS A 83 5.68 -2.73 12.65
C HIS A 83 4.51 -3.05 11.71
N LYS A 84 3.76 -4.12 11.99
CA LYS A 84 2.58 -4.53 11.20
C LYS A 84 1.46 -3.51 11.27
N ILE A 85 1.24 -2.88 12.43
CA ILE A 85 0.26 -1.81 12.57
C ILE A 85 0.64 -0.63 11.66
N SER A 86 1.90 -0.20 11.69
CA SER A 86 2.41 0.87 10.82
C SER A 86 2.26 0.54 9.34
N ALA A 87 2.67 -0.67 8.93
CA ALA A 87 2.55 -1.13 7.55
C ALA A 87 1.09 -1.21 7.09
N ALA A 88 0.18 -1.72 7.93
CA ALA A 88 -1.25 -1.82 7.61
C ALA A 88 -1.90 -0.43 7.45
N LEU A 89 -1.50 0.56 8.24
CA LEU A 89 -1.94 1.95 8.07
C LEU A 89 -1.50 2.50 6.71
N GLY A 90 -0.24 2.29 6.32
CA GLY A 90 0.26 2.70 5.00
C GLY A 90 -0.54 2.10 3.84
N VAL A 91 -0.81 0.79 3.90
CA VAL A 91 -1.62 0.08 2.90
C VAL A 91 -3.06 0.59 2.87
N GLY A 92 -3.67 0.82 4.04
CA GLY A 92 -5.03 1.33 4.16
C GLY A 92 -5.19 2.72 3.55
N ILE A 93 -4.26 3.63 3.84
CA ILE A 93 -4.23 4.99 3.25
C ILE A 93 -4.08 4.90 1.74
N PHE A 94 -3.14 4.08 1.25
CA PHE A 94 -2.89 3.92 -0.18
C PHE A 94 -4.12 3.35 -0.91
N ILE A 95 -4.75 2.29 -0.40
CA ILE A 95 -5.98 1.73 -0.96
C ILE A 95 -7.10 2.78 -1.00
N ARG A 96 -7.22 3.60 0.04
CA ARG A 96 -8.25 4.65 0.12
C ARG A 96 -8.05 5.70 -0.97
N GLN A 97 -6.81 6.05 -1.29
CA GLN A 97 -6.46 7.02 -2.34
C GLN A 97 -6.80 6.51 -3.75
N LEU A 98 -6.83 5.20 -3.96
CA LEU A 98 -7.10 4.61 -5.27
C LEU A 98 -8.60 4.47 -5.58
N HIS A 99 -9.50 4.83 -4.66
CA HIS A 99 -10.97 4.75 -4.84
C HIS A 99 -11.48 3.38 -5.34
N ILE A 100 -10.77 2.29 -5.03
CA ILE A 100 -11.16 0.93 -5.45
C ILE A 100 -12.32 0.38 -4.61
N SER A 101 -13.07 -0.56 -5.19
CA SER A 101 -14.19 -1.21 -4.49
C SER A 101 -13.76 -1.92 -3.20
N TYR A 102 -14.60 -1.86 -2.16
CA TYR A 102 -14.34 -2.47 -0.85
C TYR A 102 -13.97 -3.96 -0.94
N LYS A 103 -14.66 -4.72 -1.80
CA LYS A 103 -14.36 -6.14 -2.01
C LYS A 103 -12.97 -6.38 -2.61
N GLN A 104 -12.49 -5.49 -3.48
CA GLN A 104 -11.13 -5.57 -4.03
C GLN A 104 -10.09 -5.21 -2.96
N ALA A 105 -10.32 -4.13 -2.23
CA ALA A 105 -9.47 -3.71 -1.12
C ALA A 105 -9.28 -4.84 -0.10
N LEU A 106 -10.38 -5.46 0.32
CA LEU A 106 -10.36 -6.56 1.28
C LEU A 106 -9.52 -7.75 0.78
N ARG A 107 -9.60 -8.10 -0.51
CA ARG A 107 -8.77 -9.18 -1.08
C ARG A 107 -7.28 -8.90 -0.96
N TYR A 108 -6.83 -7.68 -1.26
CA TYR A 108 -5.42 -7.30 -1.14
C TYR A 108 -4.95 -7.29 0.32
N ILE A 109 -5.77 -6.77 1.23
CA ILE A 109 -5.48 -6.76 2.66
C ILE A 109 -5.42 -8.19 3.20
N CYS A 110 -6.31 -9.08 2.78
CA CYS A 110 -6.29 -10.50 3.16
C CYS A 110 -5.01 -11.18 2.70
N TRP A 111 -4.56 -10.98 1.46
CA TRP A 111 -3.30 -11.55 0.97
C TRP A 111 -2.09 -11.05 1.76
N PHE A 112 -2.02 -9.74 2.00
CA PHE A 112 -0.97 -9.12 2.81
C PHE A 112 -0.96 -9.66 4.24
N SER A 113 -2.13 -9.71 4.89
CA SER A 113 -2.27 -10.17 6.27
C SER A 113 -2.02 -11.67 6.42
N ALA A 114 -2.36 -12.48 5.41
CA ALA A 114 -2.15 -13.92 5.44
C ALA A 114 -0.68 -14.32 5.22
N ALA A 115 0.12 -13.48 4.56
CA ALA A 115 1.51 -13.78 4.26
C ALA A 115 2.35 -14.09 5.51
N THR A 116 2.23 -13.26 6.56
CA THR A 116 2.97 -13.49 7.82
C THR A 116 2.58 -14.78 8.54
N PRO A 117 1.31 -15.07 8.87
CA PRO A 117 0.96 -16.31 9.57
C PRO A 117 1.27 -17.55 8.74
N LEU A 118 1.05 -17.54 7.41
CA LEU A 118 1.42 -18.67 6.55
C LEU A 118 2.94 -18.91 6.58
N SER A 119 3.74 -17.84 6.46
CA SER A 119 5.19 -17.94 6.51
C SER A 119 5.71 -18.38 7.88
N THR A 120 5.10 -17.89 8.98
CA THR A 120 5.42 -18.34 10.34
C THR A 120 5.16 -19.83 10.51
N ILE A 121 3.97 -20.31 10.14
CA ILE A 121 3.64 -21.75 10.23
C ILE A 121 4.63 -22.57 9.39
N PHE A 122 4.85 -22.15 8.15
CA PHE A 122 5.77 -22.84 7.23
C PHE A 122 7.20 -22.90 7.79
N SER A 123 7.73 -21.77 8.27
CA SER A 123 9.06 -21.69 8.85
C SER A 123 9.19 -22.49 10.14
N SER A 124 8.19 -22.44 11.02
CA SER A 124 8.18 -23.22 12.25
C SER A 124 8.21 -24.71 11.95
N ILE A 125 7.38 -25.18 11.01
CA ILE A 125 7.39 -26.58 10.55
C ILE A 125 8.77 -26.91 9.99
N LEU A 126 9.32 -26.11 9.09
CA LEU A 126 10.61 -26.39 8.45
C LEU A 126 11.74 -26.54 9.49
N VAL A 127 11.82 -25.63 10.45
CA VAL A 127 12.84 -25.66 11.51
C VAL A 127 12.63 -26.85 12.46
N LEU A 128 11.38 -27.19 12.79
CA LEU A 128 11.05 -28.34 13.65
C LEU A 128 11.37 -29.69 12.97
N PHE A 129 11.05 -29.83 11.68
CA PHE A 129 11.27 -31.08 10.93
C PHE A 129 12.73 -31.29 10.53
N SER A 130 13.44 -30.22 10.15
CA SER A 130 14.83 -30.33 9.72
C SER A 130 15.82 -30.32 10.90
N SER A 131 15.35 -30.07 12.13
CA SER A 131 16.19 -29.89 13.34
C SER A 131 17.39 -28.95 13.09
N SER A 132 17.21 -28.02 12.16
CA SER A 132 18.27 -27.19 11.60
C SER A 132 17.84 -25.73 11.67
N TYR A 133 18.77 -24.89 12.10
CA TYR A 133 18.57 -23.45 12.17
C TYR A 133 18.75 -22.83 10.78
N ILE A 134 17.96 -21.80 10.47
CA ILE A 134 18.23 -20.96 9.31
C ILE A 134 19.46 -20.12 9.66
N PRO A 135 20.53 -20.12 8.84
CA PRO A 135 21.73 -19.34 9.12
C PRO A 135 21.40 -17.86 9.30
N SER A 136 21.90 -17.24 10.36
CA SER A 136 21.66 -15.82 10.66
C SER A 136 22.13 -14.88 9.54
N SER A 137 23.19 -15.25 8.82
CA SER A 137 23.68 -14.51 7.65
C SER A 137 22.68 -14.50 6.49
N LEU A 138 22.08 -15.65 6.18
CA LEU A 138 21.07 -15.76 5.14
C LEU A 138 19.81 -14.97 5.49
N LEU A 139 19.39 -15.05 6.76
CA LEU A 139 18.26 -14.29 7.29
C LEU A 139 18.53 -12.78 7.22
N GLY A 140 19.76 -12.35 7.53
CA GLY A 140 20.21 -10.96 7.41
C GLY A 140 20.17 -10.44 5.97
N TYR A 141 20.65 -11.21 4.99
CA TYR A 141 20.56 -10.83 3.58
C TYR A 141 19.12 -10.76 3.08
N ALA A 142 18.31 -11.75 3.46
CA ALA A 142 16.88 -11.80 3.17
C ALA A 142 16.14 -10.57 3.73
N PHE A 143 16.47 -10.16 4.95
CA PHE A 143 15.96 -8.96 5.60
C PHE A 143 16.41 -7.67 4.96
N ALA A 144 17.69 -7.54 4.59
CA ALA A 144 18.16 -6.36 3.88
C ALA A 144 17.44 -6.18 2.53
N PHE A 145 17.25 -7.27 1.79
CA PHE A 145 16.46 -7.28 0.56
C PHE A 145 15.00 -6.88 0.82
N SER A 146 14.37 -7.49 1.83
CA SER A 146 12.99 -7.18 2.25
C SER A 146 12.78 -5.71 2.65
N ALA A 147 13.70 -5.16 3.46
CA ALA A 147 13.67 -3.77 3.88
C ALA A 147 13.79 -2.83 2.66
N GLY A 148 14.63 -3.20 1.68
CA GLY A 148 14.75 -2.48 0.42
C GLY A 148 13.45 -2.45 -0.39
N THR A 149 12.73 -3.58 -0.50
CA THR A 149 11.45 -3.62 -1.23
C THR A 149 10.37 -2.80 -0.53
N PHE A 150 10.28 -2.89 0.81
CA PHE A 150 9.36 -2.06 1.60
C PHE A 150 9.67 -0.57 1.46
N LEU A 151 10.95 -0.18 1.50
CA LEU A 151 11.38 1.19 1.32
C LEU A 151 11.03 1.69 -0.09
N HIS A 152 11.31 0.91 -1.13
CA HIS A 152 10.92 1.25 -2.51
C HIS A 152 9.42 1.49 -2.63
N VAL A 153 8.60 0.58 -2.11
CA VAL A 153 7.14 0.71 -2.12
C VAL A 153 6.69 1.97 -1.37
N SER A 154 7.26 2.22 -0.19
CA SER A 154 6.92 3.39 0.61
C SER A 154 7.29 4.71 -0.10
N LEU A 155 8.46 4.77 -0.72
CA LEU A 155 8.93 5.95 -1.46
C LEU A 155 8.14 6.21 -2.74
N MET A 156 7.72 5.17 -3.47
CA MET A 156 7.01 5.34 -4.73
C MET A 156 5.50 5.58 -4.59
N HIS A 157 4.93 5.20 -3.44
CA HIS A 157 3.48 5.23 -3.23
C HIS A 157 3.04 6.18 -2.13
N ILE A 158 3.76 6.21 -0.99
CA ILE A 158 3.37 7.02 0.17
C ILE A 158 4.00 8.41 0.08
N LEU A 159 5.29 8.50 -0.26
CA LEU A 159 5.99 9.79 -0.30
C LEU A 159 5.37 10.82 -1.28
N PRO A 160 4.90 10.46 -2.49
CA PRO A 160 4.28 11.43 -3.39
C PRO A 160 2.98 12.00 -2.85
N SER A 161 2.28 11.27 -1.96
CA SER A 161 1.07 11.75 -1.31
C SER A 161 1.31 12.92 -0.36
N ILE A 162 2.55 13.13 0.07
CA ILE A 162 2.92 14.14 1.06
C ILE A 162 3.10 15.53 0.40
N GLY A 163 3.12 15.59 -0.94
CA GLY A 163 3.29 16.82 -1.71
C GLY A 163 4.75 17.31 -1.77
N SER A 164 4.99 18.39 -2.51
CA SER A 164 6.34 18.97 -2.71
C SER A 164 6.88 19.75 -1.50
N HIS A 165 6.03 20.05 -0.50
CA HIS A 165 6.39 20.82 0.69
C HIS A 165 6.25 19.95 1.95
N VAL A 166 7.24 19.10 2.19
CA VAL A 166 7.38 18.39 3.47
C VAL A 166 7.81 19.38 4.55
N GLY A 167 6.85 19.83 5.37
CA GLY A 167 7.11 20.73 6.48
C GLY A 167 7.88 20.06 7.63
N PHE A 168 8.58 20.84 8.45
CA PHE A 168 9.33 20.35 9.62
C PHE A 168 8.46 19.53 10.59
N VAL A 169 7.19 19.90 10.74
CA VAL A 169 6.21 19.18 11.56
C VAL A 169 6.00 17.74 11.05
N GLN A 170 5.95 17.56 9.73
CA GLN A 170 5.69 16.26 9.11
C GLN A 170 6.89 15.33 9.21
N VAL A 171 8.10 15.89 9.05
CA VAL A 171 9.35 15.19 9.36
C VAL A 171 9.38 14.79 10.84
N GLY A 172 8.92 15.66 11.74
CA GLY A 172 8.77 15.34 13.16
C GLY A 172 7.90 14.11 13.43
N PHE A 173 6.71 14.02 12.81
CA PHE A 173 5.85 12.83 12.93
C PHE A 173 6.49 11.56 12.38
N ILE A 174 7.23 11.64 11.27
CA ILE A 174 7.97 10.50 10.72
C ILE A 174 9.04 10.04 11.71
N LEU A 175 9.83 10.96 12.26
CA LEU A 175 10.86 10.65 13.24
C LEU A 175 10.29 10.03 14.51
N ILE A 176 9.18 10.56 15.04
CA ILE A 176 8.46 9.98 16.18
C ILE A 176 7.99 8.56 15.86
N GLY A 177 7.41 8.35 14.67
CA GLY A 177 6.96 7.02 14.24
C GLY A 177 8.08 5.98 14.14
N VAL A 178 9.29 6.39 13.77
CA VAL A 178 10.49 5.52 13.76
C VAL A 178 11.06 5.33 15.18
N LEU A 179 11.01 6.37 16.01
CA LEU A 179 11.59 6.38 17.35
C LEU A 179 10.79 5.54 18.35
N ILE A 180 9.45 5.51 18.24
CA ILE A 180 8.58 4.77 19.18
C ILE A 180 8.92 3.27 19.23
N PRO A 181 8.96 2.52 18.10
CA PRO A 181 9.37 1.12 18.12
C PRO A 181 10.79 0.98 18.66
N TYR A 182 11.73 1.83 18.23
CA TYR A 182 13.12 1.77 18.70
C TYR A 182 13.23 1.85 20.23
N LEU A 183 12.59 2.84 20.86
CA LEU A 183 12.63 3.03 22.31
C LEU A 183 11.98 1.87 23.08
N LEU A 184 10.87 1.34 22.55
CA LEU A 184 10.15 0.23 23.18
C LEU A 184 10.98 -1.07 23.20
N PHE A 185 11.90 -1.25 22.24
CA PHE A 185 12.78 -2.43 22.18
C PHE A 185 14.11 -2.26 22.91
N THR A 186 14.61 -1.04 23.09
CA THR A 186 15.83 -0.80 23.86
C THR A 186 15.65 -1.04 25.36
N GLU A 187 14.45 -0.84 25.91
CA GLU A 187 14.14 -1.05 27.34
C GLU A 187 14.20 -2.52 27.79
N HIS A 188 14.04 -3.49 26.88
CA HIS A 188 14.04 -4.93 27.21
C HIS A 188 15.44 -5.58 27.22
N SER A 189 16.51 -4.78 27.19
CA SER A 189 17.90 -5.27 27.17
C SER A 189 18.60 -5.31 28.55
N HIS A 190 17.83 -5.30 29.64
CA HIS A 190 18.32 -5.48 31.02
C HIS A 190 17.83 -6.78 31.65
#